data_AF-A0A7L4PSG4-F1
#
_entry.id   AF-A0A7L4PSG4-F1
#
_cell.length_a   1.000
_cell.length_b   1.000
_cell.length_c   1.000
_cell.angle_alpha   90.00
_cell.angle_beta   90.00
_cell.angle_gamma   90.00
#
_symmetry.space_group_name_H-M   'P 1'
#
loop_
_entity.id
_entity.type
_entity.pdbx_description
1 polymer ?
#
loop_
_entity_poly.entity_id
_entity_poly.type
_entity_poly.pdbx_seq_one_letter_code
_entity_poly.pdbx_strand_id
1 'polypeptide(L)'
;MKKIFAIIISLLFVVSVFGVASTMAGDPCSNPVASPDVVKVGELITVTSTCYFGNDPIIIADGDKPKGDAELVSRPNVVAGIGLTPVDILIEGNTYTWVYRATAPGTIKFDLVRNTSFTVNGHTHFISNPVTITTNAYPMLKFMKILGFGNESA
;
A
#
# COMPACT_ATOMS: atom_id res chain seq x y z
N MET A 1 -54.90 22.19 -15.29
CA MET A 1 -54.28 20.97 -14.74
C MET A 1 -53.09 20.44 -15.57
N LYS A 2 -53.17 20.34 -16.91
CA LYS A 2 -52.06 19.80 -17.74
C LYS A 2 -50.69 20.50 -17.58
N LYS A 3 -50.65 21.81 -17.32
CA LYS A 3 -49.39 22.60 -17.20
C LYS A 3 -48.60 22.32 -15.91
N ILE A 4 -49.28 21.96 -14.82
CA ILE A 4 -48.63 21.67 -13.52
C ILE A 4 -47.96 20.30 -13.55
N PHE A 5 -48.59 19.30 -14.19
CA PHE A 5 -47.99 17.98 -14.38
C PHE A 5 -46.68 18.05 -15.18
N ALA A 6 -46.61 18.91 -16.21
CA ALA A 6 -45.39 19.08 -17.00
C ALA A 6 -44.22 19.63 -16.16
N ILE A 7 -44.50 20.58 -15.27
CA ILE A 7 -43.48 21.17 -14.38
C ILE A 7 -42.98 20.12 -13.38
N ILE A 8 -43.88 19.36 -12.76
CA ILE A 8 -43.51 18.32 -11.78
C ILE A 8 -42.66 17.21 -12.43
N ILE A 9 -43.04 16.75 -13.64
CA ILE A 9 -42.28 15.73 -14.37
C ILE A 9 -40.90 16.25 -14.77
N SER A 10 -40.80 17.52 -15.21
CA SER A 10 -39.51 18.13 -15.55
C SER A 10 -38.60 18.27 -14.33
N LEU A 11 -39.15 18.63 -13.17
CA LEU A 11 -38.38 18.77 -11.93
C LEU A 11 -37.90 17.39 -11.44
N LEU A 12 -38.74 16.36 -11.51
CA LEU A 12 -38.35 14.97 -11.17
C LEU A 12 -37.20 14.47 -12.04
N PHE A 13 -37.23 14.77 -13.35
CA PHE A 13 -36.14 14.38 -14.25
C PHE A 13 -34.83 15.07 -13.88
N VAL A 14 -34.85 16.37 -13.60
CA VAL A 14 -33.64 17.13 -13.23
C VAL A 14 -33.04 16.60 -11.93
N VAL A 15 -33.83 16.36 -10.88
CA VAL A 15 -33.31 15.81 -9.61
C VAL A 15 -32.85 14.35 -9.79
N SER A 16 -33.45 13.60 -10.71
CA SER A 16 -33.06 12.21 -11.00
C SER A 16 -31.70 12.10 -11.69
N VAL A 17 -31.37 12.95 -12.68
CA VAL A 17 -30.06 12.87 -13.36
C VAL A 17 -28.89 13.34 -12.49
N PHE A 18 -29.11 14.27 -11.56
CA PHE A 18 -28.06 14.65 -10.59
C PHE A 18 -27.80 13.57 -9.53
N GLY A 19 -28.75 12.67 -9.28
CA GLY A 19 -28.59 11.58 -8.30
C GLY A 19 -27.71 10.42 -8.77
N VAL A 20 -27.56 10.21 -10.08
CA VAL A 20 -26.81 9.06 -10.64
C VAL A 20 -25.34 9.39 -10.95
N ALA A 21 -25.03 10.66 -11.21
CA ALA A 21 -23.66 11.06 -11.55
C ALA A 21 -22.72 11.08 -10.32
N SER A 22 -23.25 11.18 -9.10
CA SER A 22 -22.46 11.31 -7.87
C SER A 22 -21.98 9.97 -7.29
N THR A 23 -22.42 8.81 -7.80
CA THR A 23 -22.09 7.50 -7.20
C THR A 23 -20.98 6.73 -7.93
N MET A 24 -20.44 7.25 -9.03
CA MET A 24 -19.48 6.53 -9.88
C MET A 24 -18.02 6.99 -9.74
N ALA A 25 -17.72 7.96 -8.88
CA ALA A 25 -16.35 8.41 -8.63
C ALA A 25 -15.70 7.63 -7.47
N GLY A 26 -15.48 6.33 -7.65
CA GLY A 26 -14.58 5.57 -6.78
C GLY A 26 -13.12 5.86 -7.14
N ASP A 27 -12.22 5.93 -6.15
CA ASP A 27 -10.79 6.05 -6.42
C ASP A 27 -10.31 4.81 -7.19
N PRO A 28 -9.72 4.93 -8.39
CA PRO A 28 -9.27 3.78 -9.18
C PRO A 28 -8.13 3.00 -8.52
N CYS A 29 -7.55 3.50 -7.43
CA CYS A 29 -6.46 2.84 -6.74
C CYS A 29 -6.94 1.82 -5.70
N SER A 30 -6.54 0.57 -5.91
CA SER A 30 -6.64 -0.47 -4.88
C SER A 30 -5.56 -0.30 -3.82
N ASN A 31 -5.83 -0.81 -2.61
CA ASN A 31 -4.81 -0.92 -1.58
C ASN A 31 -3.58 -1.70 -2.10
N PRO A 32 -2.36 -1.30 -1.71
CA PRO A 32 -1.15 -2.03 -2.05
C PRO A 32 -1.16 -3.43 -1.41
N VAL A 33 -0.35 -4.32 -1.96
CA VAL A 33 -0.15 -5.68 -1.44
C VAL A 33 1.32 -5.87 -1.12
N ALA A 34 1.62 -6.33 0.09
CA ALA A 34 2.95 -6.71 0.53
C ALA A 34 3.08 -8.24 0.56
N SER A 35 4.20 -8.77 0.08
CA SER A 35 4.43 -10.22 0.00
C SER A 35 5.91 -10.56 0.23
N PRO A 36 6.22 -11.66 0.93
CA PRO A 36 5.27 -12.58 1.58
C PRO A 36 4.75 -12.03 2.94
N ASP A 37 3.68 -12.63 3.47
CA ASP A 37 3.06 -12.22 4.76
C ASP A 37 3.94 -12.49 5.98
N VAL A 38 4.91 -13.41 5.86
CA VAL A 38 5.86 -13.76 6.93
C VAL A 38 7.26 -13.85 6.33
N VAL A 39 8.21 -13.16 6.96
CA VAL A 39 9.63 -13.17 6.58
C VAL A 39 10.52 -13.27 7.83
N LYS A 40 11.80 -13.55 7.64
CA LYS A 40 12.84 -13.41 8.66
C LYS A 40 13.64 -12.14 8.46
N VAL A 41 14.25 -11.63 9.54
CA VAL A 41 15.26 -10.55 9.44
C VAL A 41 16.32 -10.93 8.40
N GLY A 42 16.54 -10.03 7.44
CA GLY A 42 17.45 -10.15 6.30
C GLY A 42 16.78 -10.55 4.98
N GLU A 43 15.55 -11.09 5.01
CA GLU A 43 14.79 -11.47 3.82
C GLU A 43 14.10 -10.26 3.16
N LEU A 44 13.67 -10.45 1.91
CA LEU A 44 13.06 -9.40 1.11
C LEU A 44 11.53 -9.41 1.22
N ILE A 45 10.96 -8.21 1.21
CA ILE A 45 9.53 -7.95 1.16
C ILE A 45 9.28 -7.16 -0.12
N THR A 46 8.31 -7.60 -0.91
CA THR A 46 7.88 -6.95 -2.14
C THR A 46 6.55 -6.24 -1.87
N VAL A 47 6.48 -4.95 -2.15
CA VAL A 47 5.26 -4.15 -2.02
C VAL A 47 4.82 -3.72 -3.41
N THR A 48 3.61 -4.07 -3.80
CA THR A 48 3.06 -3.81 -5.13
C THR A 48 1.84 -2.91 -5.06
N SER A 49 1.70 -1.98 -6.00
CA SER A 49 0.49 -1.20 -6.20
C SER A 49 0.15 -1.07 -7.67
N THR A 50 -1.14 -0.94 -7.97
CA THR A 50 -1.69 -0.61 -9.30
C THR A 50 -1.57 0.87 -9.63
N CYS A 51 -1.20 1.68 -8.64
CA CYS A 51 -1.05 3.13 -8.76
C CYS A 51 0.38 3.56 -8.47
N TYR A 52 0.85 4.55 -9.21
CA TYR A 52 2.12 5.19 -8.91
C TYR A 52 1.94 6.17 -7.75
N PHE A 53 2.94 6.18 -6.87
CA PHE A 53 3.08 7.15 -5.79
C PHE A 53 4.47 7.76 -5.93
N GLY A 54 4.55 9.09 -5.99
CA GLY A 54 5.82 9.81 -6.13
C GLY A 54 6.73 9.74 -4.90
N ASN A 55 6.25 9.14 -3.80
CA ASN A 55 6.96 8.97 -2.55
C ASN A 55 7.12 7.48 -2.23
N ASP A 56 8.14 7.15 -1.44
CA ASP A 56 8.32 5.79 -0.93
C ASP A 56 7.26 5.46 0.15
N PRO A 57 6.79 4.21 0.23
CA PRO A 57 5.88 3.77 1.28
C PRO A 57 6.44 4.01 2.68
N ILE A 58 5.59 4.48 3.59
CA ILE A 58 5.91 4.70 5.00
C ILE A 58 5.66 3.41 5.78
N ILE A 59 6.63 3.00 6.60
CA ILE A 59 6.51 1.81 7.44
C ILE A 59 5.79 2.16 8.75
N ILE A 60 4.62 1.56 8.96
CA ILE A 60 3.77 1.77 10.13
C ILE A 60 3.57 0.45 10.91
N ALA A 61 3.13 0.56 12.16
CA ALA A 61 2.77 -0.59 12.99
C ALA A 61 1.40 -1.17 12.58
N ASP A 62 1.20 -2.46 12.82
CA ASP A 62 -0.12 -3.09 12.72
C ASP A 62 -0.86 -3.05 14.07
N GLY A 63 -1.56 -1.95 14.33
CA GLY A 63 -2.25 -1.72 15.60
C GLY A 63 -1.28 -1.73 16.78
N ASP A 64 -1.60 -2.50 17.82
CA ASP A 64 -0.80 -2.59 19.05
C ASP A 64 0.35 -3.62 18.98
N LYS A 65 0.57 -4.26 17.83
CA LYS A 65 1.66 -5.23 17.67
C LYS A 65 3.02 -4.53 17.73
N PRO A 66 4.07 -5.18 18.27
CA PRO A 66 5.43 -4.65 18.23
C PRO A 66 5.82 -4.28 16.80
N LYS A 67 6.17 -3.01 16.58
CA LYS A 67 6.56 -2.51 15.27
C LYS A 67 7.91 -3.12 14.88
N GLY A 68 7.92 -3.85 13.76
CA GLY A 68 9.17 -4.28 13.12
C GLY A 68 9.79 -3.15 12.30
N ASP A 69 10.79 -3.47 11.49
CA ASP A 69 11.38 -2.50 10.59
C ASP A 69 11.92 -3.13 9.31
N ALA A 70 12.02 -2.33 8.26
CA ALA A 70 12.59 -2.73 6.98
C ALA A 70 13.26 -1.55 6.28
N GLU A 71 14.29 -1.82 5.48
CA GLU A 71 14.99 -0.82 4.68
C GLU A 71 14.62 -0.94 3.21
N LEU A 72 14.50 0.18 2.50
CA LEU A 72 14.23 0.17 1.07
C LEU A 72 15.45 -0.31 0.29
N VAL A 73 15.25 -1.31 -0.56
CA VAL A 73 16.27 -1.90 -1.45
C VAL A 73 16.14 -1.37 -2.87
N SER A 74 14.92 -1.33 -3.42
CA SER A 74 14.68 -0.83 -4.78
C SER A 74 13.31 -0.21 -4.96
N ARG A 75 13.22 0.70 -5.94
CA ARG A 75 12.01 1.44 -6.32
C ARG A 75 11.46 0.97 -7.67
N PRO A 76 10.19 1.26 -7.98
CA PRO A 76 9.64 1.05 -9.32
C PRO A 76 10.45 1.83 -10.36
N ASN A 77 10.76 1.18 -11.48
CA ASN A 77 11.36 1.87 -12.62
C ASN A 77 10.26 2.61 -13.40
N VAL A 78 10.27 3.93 -13.33
CA VAL A 78 9.33 4.79 -14.06
C VAL A 78 10.05 5.40 -15.25
N VAL A 79 9.65 5.02 -16.46
CA VAL A 79 10.09 5.73 -17.68
C VAL A 79 9.27 7.01 -17.75
N ALA A 80 9.91 8.14 -17.45
CA ALA A 80 9.29 9.45 -17.55
C ALA A 80 8.87 9.70 -19.02
N GLY A 81 7.57 9.88 -19.25
CA GLY A 81 7.07 10.39 -20.52
C GLY A 81 7.67 11.77 -20.80
N ILE A 82 8.26 11.92 -21.98
CA ILE A 82 8.71 13.19 -22.55
C ILE A 82 7.53 14.16 -22.68
N GLY A 83 7.50 15.22 -21.86
CA GLY A 83 6.61 16.37 -22.04
C GLY A 83 5.81 16.81 -20.80
N LEU A 84 6.40 17.73 -20.03
CA LEU A 84 5.81 18.74 -19.11
C LEU A 84 4.69 18.40 -18.09
N THR A 85 4.25 17.15 -17.94
CA THR A 85 3.60 16.69 -16.71
C THR A 85 3.94 15.21 -16.52
N PRO A 86 4.16 14.71 -15.30
CA PRO A 86 3.99 13.29 -15.06
C PRO A 86 2.50 13.03 -15.33
N VAL A 87 2.18 12.60 -16.54
CA VAL A 87 0.91 11.97 -16.81
C VAL A 87 0.98 10.69 -16.00
N ASP A 88 0.16 10.60 -14.94
CA ASP A 88 -0.26 9.32 -14.38
C ASP A 88 -1.02 8.62 -15.51
N ILE A 89 -0.28 8.08 -16.49
CA ILE A 89 -0.85 7.10 -17.39
C ILE A 89 -1.03 5.91 -16.44
N LEU A 90 -2.23 5.82 -15.86
CA LEU A 90 -2.83 4.56 -15.47
C LEU A 90 -2.86 3.72 -16.75
N ILE A 91 -1.70 3.18 -17.14
CA ILE A 91 -1.64 2.08 -18.07
C ILE A 91 -2.23 0.96 -17.24
N GLU A 92 -3.50 0.65 -17.49
CA GLU A 92 -4.14 -0.56 -17.00
C GLU A 92 -3.15 -1.73 -17.17
N GLY A 93 -2.69 -2.29 -16.04
CA GLY A 93 -1.72 -3.39 -16.02
C GLY A 93 -0.31 -3.06 -15.53
N ASN A 94 0.03 -1.80 -15.25
CA ASN A 94 1.34 -1.49 -14.64
C ASN A 94 1.32 -1.73 -13.13
N THR A 95 2.11 -2.71 -12.69
CA THR A 95 2.37 -2.98 -11.27
C THR A 95 3.63 -2.25 -10.82
N TYR A 96 3.47 -1.24 -9.97
CA TYR A 96 4.58 -0.54 -9.33
C TYR A 96 5.09 -1.35 -8.15
N THR A 97 6.38 -1.67 -8.15
CA THR A 97 6.98 -2.57 -7.16
C THR A 97 8.09 -1.88 -6.39
N TRP A 98 7.94 -1.82 -5.07
CA TRP A 98 9.02 -1.49 -4.12
C TRP A 98 9.54 -2.77 -3.49
N VAL A 99 10.84 -2.85 -3.25
CA VAL A 99 11.46 -3.97 -2.55
C VAL A 99 12.11 -3.45 -1.30
N TYR A 100 11.80 -4.08 -0.18
CA TYR A 100 12.36 -3.79 1.14
C TYR A 100 13.10 -5.02 1.68
N ARG A 101 14.08 -4.79 2.56
CA ARG A 101 14.75 -5.85 3.33
C ARG A 101 14.33 -5.73 4.78
N ALA A 102 13.85 -6.81 5.38
CA ALA A 102 13.48 -6.83 6.78
C ALA A 102 14.71 -6.64 7.69
N THR A 103 14.65 -5.70 8.63
CA THR A 103 15.79 -5.34 9.50
C THR A 103 15.52 -5.60 10.99
N ALA A 104 14.26 -5.53 11.44
CA ALA A 104 13.89 -5.78 12.84
C ALA A 104 12.61 -6.63 12.96
N PRO A 105 12.56 -7.56 13.95
CA PRO A 105 11.39 -8.39 14.18
C PRO A 105 10.19 -7.57 14.66
N GLY A 106 8.99 -7.97 14.25
CA GLY A 106 7.73 -7.29 14.56
C GLY A 106 6.75 -7.39 13.40
N THR A 107 5.60 -6.71 13.49
CA THR A 107 4.61 -6.67 12.40
C THR A 107 4.51 -5.27 11.83
N ILE A 108 4.66 -5.15 10.51
CA ILE A 108 4.63 -3.87 9.79
C ILE A 108 3.54 -3.85 8.72
N LYS A 109 3.11 -2.64 8.35
CA LYS A 109 2.32 -2.35 7.14
C LYS A 109 3.00 -1.23 6.36
N PHE A 110 2.73 -1.17 5.07
CA PHE A 110 3.21 -0.11 4.18
C PHE A 110 2.07 0.83 3.85
N ASP A 111 2.27 2.11 4.15
CA ASP A 111 1.32 3.20 3.91
C ASP A 111 1.80 4.05 2.74
N LEU A 112 1.05 4.02 1.64
CA LEU A 112 1.30 4.85 0.47
C LEU A 112 0.36 6.04 0.49
N VAL A 113 0.94 7.23 0.57
CA VAL A 113 0.19 8.48 0.69
C VAL A 113 0.13 9.18 -0.66
N ARG A 114 -1.09 9.43 -1.14
CA ARG A 114 -1.35 10.25 -2.33
C ARG A 114 -1.83 11.64 -1.93
N ASN A 115 -1.18 12.67 -2.48
CA ASN A 115 -1.68 14.03 -2.46
C ASN A 115 -2.77 14.17 -3.51
N THR A 116 -4.03 14.22 -3.11
CA THR A 116 -5.13 14.45 -4.05
C THR A 116 -5.48 15.94 -4.06
N SER A 117 -5.46 16.56 -5.25
CA SER A 117 -5.87 17.97 -5.45
C SER A 117 -7.37 18.20 -5.19
N PHE A 118 -8.14 17.13 -5.00
CA PHE A 118 -9.58 17.17 -4.73
C PHE A 118 -9.93 17.40 -3.25
N THR A 119 -8.94 17.33 -2.36
CA THR A 119 -9.15 17.47 -0.92
C THR A 119 -8.28 18.61 -0.41
N VAL A 120 -8.88 19.72 0.03
CA VAL A 120 -8.14 20.80 0.69
C VAL A 120 -7.48 20.21 1.94
N ASN A 121 -6.16 19.97 1.88
CA ASN A 121 -5.35 19.29 2.92
C ASN A 121 -5.69 17.81 3.19
N GLY A 122 -6.31 17.09 2.25
CA GLY A 122 -6.58 15.65 2.45
C GLY A 122 -5.52 14.77 1.80
N HIS A 123 -4.83 14.00 2.63
CA HIS A 123 -3.97 12.91 2.21
C HIS A 123 -4.82 11.63 2.14
N THR A 124 -4.80 10.93 1.00
CA THR A 124 -5.42 9.60 0.90
C THR A 124 -4.36 8.54 1.22
N HIS A 125 -4.64 7.72 2.22
CA HIS A 125 -3.77 6.63 2.68
C HIS A 125 -4.20 5.31 2.05
N PHE A 126 -3.25 4.60 1.45
CA PHE A 126 -3.45 3.26 0.91
C PHE A 126 -2.54 2.30 1.66
N ILE A 127 -3.13 1.44 2.49
CA ILE A 127 -2.41 0.64 3.47
C ILE A 127 -2.39 -0.82 3.03
N SER A 128 -1.21 -1.45 3.10
CA SER A 128 -1.04 -2.87 2.73
C SER A 128 -1.62 -3.84 3.76
N ASN A 129 -1.71 -5.12 3.37
CA ASN A 129 -1.77 -6.23 4.32
C ASN A 129 -0.53 -6.21 5.25
N PRO A 130 -0.66 -6.74 6.48
CA PRO A 130 0.46 -6.82 7.43
C PRO A 130 1.50 -7.86 7.01
N VAL A 131 2.77 -7.56 7.26
CA VAL A 131 3.90 -8.49 7.13
C VAL A 131 4.52 -8.73 8.50
N THR A 132 4.66 -10.00 8.89
CA THR A 132 5.28 -10.42 10.15
C THR A 132 6.74 -10.78 9.94
N ILE A 133 7.63 -10.01 10.55
CA ILE A 133 9.07 -10.23 10.55
C ILE A 133 9.45 -11.03 11.79
N THR A 134 9.97 -12.22 11.59
CA THR A 134 10.48 -13.10 12.64
C THR A 134 11.98 -12.95 12.81
N THR A 135 12.48 -13.26 13.99
CA THR A 135 13.93 -13.30 14.21
C THR A 135 14.55 -14.35 13.31
N ASN A 136 15.72 -14.05 12.76
CA ASN A 136 16.55 -15.09 12.20
C ASN A 136 17.09 -15.94 13.37
N ALA A 137 17.29 -17.24 13.17
CA ALA A 137 17.88 -18.07 14.21
C ALA A 137 19.22 -17.45 14.63
N TYR A 138 19.33 -17.07 15.91
CA TYR A 138 20.44 -16.27 16.40
C TYR A 138 21.78 -16.87 15.92
N PRO A 139 22.68 -16.07 15.34
CA PRO A 139 24.03 -16.52 15.00
C PRO A 139 24.67 -17.20 16.22
N MET A 140 24.40 -16.69 17.42
CA MET A 140 24.93 -17.23 18.67
C MET A 140 24.50 -18.69 18.93
N LEU A 141 23.27 -19.10 18.63
CA LEU A 141 22.86 -20.50 18.76
C LEU A 141 23.64 -21.41 17.79
N LYS A 142 23.94 -20.91 16.58
CA LYS A 142 24.81 -21.61 15.62
C LYS A 142 26.26 -21.67 16.14
N PHE A 143 26.78 -20.57 16.69
CA PHE A 143 28.10 -20.53 17.30
C PHE A 143 28.20 -21.45 18.52
N MET A 144 27.22 -21.45 19.42
CA MET A 144 27.17 -22.35 20.58
C MET A 144 27.20 -23.82 20.15
N LYS A 145 26.43 -24.18 19.12
CA LYS A 145 26.43 -25.53 18.55
C LYS A 145 27.78 -25.90 17.91
N ILE A 146 28.44 -24.97 17.21
CA ILE A 146 29.79 -25.16 16.66
C ILE A 146 30.83 -25.30 17.79
N LEU A 147 30.67 -24.56 18.88
CA LEU A 147 31.53 -24.60 20.07
C LEU A 147 31.20 -25.76 21.04
N GLY A 148 30.27 -26.64 20.68
CA GLY A 148 29.91 -27.83 21.48
C GLY A 148 28.99 -27.56 22.67
N PHE A 149 28.49 -26.33 22.83
CA PHE A 149 27.47 -26.01 23.82
C PHE A 149 26.09 -26.34 23.26
N GLY A 150 25.56 -27.51 23.63
CA GLY A 150 24.21 -27.96 23.21
C GLY A 150 24.02 -29.47 23.08
N ASN A 151 25.03 -30.30 23.35
CA ASN A 151 24.76 -31.71 23.63
C ASN A 151 24.16 -31.81 25.03
N GLU A 152 22.86 -32.09 25.08
CA GLU A 152 22.22 -32.63 26.28
C GLU A 152 23.07 -33.80 26.77
N SER A 153 23.79 -33.56 27.87
CA SER A 153 24.36 -34.61 28.68
C SER A 153 23.27 -34.99 29.66
N ALA A 154 22.80 -36.24 29.56
CA ALA A 154 22.20 -37.11 30.58
C ALA A 154 21.29 -36.48 31.66
#